data_AF-A0A1W6B3Q0-F1
#
_entry.id   AF-A0A1W6B3Q0-F1
#
_cell.length_a   1.000
_cell.length_b   1.000
_cell.length_c   1.000
_cell.angle_alpha   90.00
_cell.angle_beta   90.00
_cell.angle_gamma   90.00
#
_symmetry.space_group_name_H-M   'P 1'
#
loop_
_entity.id
_entity.type
_entity.pdbx_description
1 polymer ?
#
loop_
_entity_poly.entity_id
_entity_poly.type
_entity_poly.pdbx_seq_one_letter_code
_entity_poly.pdbx_strand_id
1 'polypeptide(L)' 'MLKLIRSLFTSPEKLLQVMSQDDVQDSIDDGDRIVIDENGSAMVNIHSKEVQKDFARHVEALKRA' A
#
# COMPACT_ATOMS: atom_id res chain seq x y z
N MET A 1 -19.72 -17.29 -5.64
CA MET A 1 -18.80 -16.68 -6.63
C MET A 1 -19.53 -15.77 -7.63
N LEU A 2 -20.52 -16.23 -8.39
CA LEU A 2 -21.25 -15.40 -9.41
C LEU A 2 -21.86 -14.08 -8.87
N LYS A 3 -22.31 -14.04 -7.62
CA LYS A 3 -22.89 -12.82 -7.01
C LYS A 3 -21.84 -11.74 -6.72
N LEU A 4 -20.62 -12.13 -6.34
CA LEU A 4 -19.54 -11.20 -6.03
C LEU A 4 -19.05 -10.52 -7.32
N ILE A 5 -18.83 -11.32 -8.38
CA ILE A 5 -18.43 -10.82 -9.71
C ILE A 5 -19.49 -9.86 -10.24
N ARG A 6 -20.77 -10.21 -10.17
CA ARG A 6 -21.87 -9.31 -10.58
C ARG A 6 -21.89 -8.00 -9.80
N SER A 7 -21.56 -8.01 -8.50
CA SER A 7 -21.55 -6.80 -7.67
C SER A 7 -20.44 -5.82 -8.04
N LEU A 8 -19.30 -6.29 -8.55
CA LEU A 8 -18.22 -5.42 -9.02
C LEU A 8 -18.61 -4.66 -10.29
N PHE A 9 -19.39 -5.29 -11.18
CA PHE A 9 -19.92 -4.65 -12.38
C PHE A 9 -21.23 -3.87 -12.15
N THR A 10 -21.68 -3.68 -10.91
CA THR A 10 -22.89 -2.87 -10.63
C THR A 10 -22.64 -1.37 -10.73
N SER A 11 -21.39 -0.91 -10.57
CA SER A 11 -21.01 0.44 -10.95
C SER A 11 -19.50 0.54 -11.24
N PRO A 12 -19.08 1.46 -12.13
CA PRO A 12 -17.68 1.70 -12.44
C PRO A 12 -16.82 1.96 -11.20
N GLU A 13 -17.37 2.67 -10.21
CA GLU A 13 -16.67 3.06 -8.98
C GLU A 13 -16.26 1.83 -8.15
N LYS A 14 -17.14 0.83 -8.03
CA LYS A 14 -16.83 -0.41 -7.27
C LYS A 14 -15.76 -1.25 -7.96
N LEU A 15 -15.73 -1.27 -9.27
CA LEU A 15 -14.70 -1.98 -10.03
C LEU A 15 -13.35 -1.27 -9.88
N LEU A 16 -13.32 0.06 -10.02
CA LEU A 16 -12.11 0.87 -9.88
C LEU A 16 -11.50 0.76 -8.48
N GLN A 17 -12.33 0.72 -7.43
CA GLN A 17 -11.86 0.54 -6.05
C GLN A 17 -11.14 -0.81 -5.84
N VAL A 18 -11.63 -1.90 -6.43
CA VAL A 18 -10.94 -3.20 -6.31
C VAL A 18 -9.62 -3.19 -7.05
N MET A 19 -9.58 -2.65 -8.27
CA MET A 19 -8.31 -2.54 -9.02
C MET A 19 -7.29 -1.68 -8.27
N SER A 20 -7.73 -0.59 -7.63
CA SER A 20 -6.84 0.29 -6.88
C SER A 20 -6.27 -0.38 -5.62
N GLN A 21 -7.01 -1.30 -5.00
CA GLN A 21 -6.48 -2.12 -3.89
C GLN A 21 -5.42 -3.11 -4.38
N ASP A 22 -5.61 -3.69 -5.56
CA ASP A 22 -4.60 -4.57 -6.17
C ASP A 22 -3.32 -3.76 -6.50
N ASP A 23 -3.44 -2.55 -7.05
CA ASP A 23 -2.30 -1.67 -7.33
C ASP A 23 -1.51 -1.28 -6.05
N VAL A 24 -2.23 -1.06 -4.93
CA VAL A 24 -1.65 -0.82 -3.61
C VAL A 24 -0.87 -2.04 -3.12
N GLN A 25 -1.42 -3.24 -3.31
CA GLN A 25 -0.76 -4.49 -2.92
C GLN A 25 0.47 -4.78 -3.80
N ASP A 26 0.38 -4.54 -5.11
CA ASP A 26 1.49 -4.66 -6.04
C ASP A 26 2.64 -3.72 -5.66
N SER A 27 2.32 -2.47 -5.30
CA SER A 27 3.31 -1.51 -4.79
C SER A 27 4.00 -2.01 -3.50
N ILE A 28 3.26 -2.68 -2.62
CA ILE A 28 3.82 -3.28 -1.39
C ILE A 28 4.76 -4.44 -1.74
N ASP A 29 4.34 -5.31 -2.66
CA ASP A 29 5.05 -6.53 -3.06
C ASP A 29 6.32 -6.21 -3.87
N ASP A 30 6.28 -5.17 -4.70
CA ASP A 30 7.44 -4.61 -5.40
C ASP A 30 8.45 -3.94 -4.44
N GLY A 31 8.05 -3.75 -3.18
CA GLY A 31 8.91 -3.26 -2.12
C GLY A 31 9.04 -1.73 -2.09
N ASP A 32 8.12 -1.02 -2.76
CA ASP A 32 8.08 0.43 -2.76
C ASP A 32 8.05 0.98 -1.34
N ARG A 33 8.71 2.11 -1.14
CA ARG A 33 8.88 2.71 0.18
C ARG A 33 7.63 3.48 0.64
N ILE A 34 6.90 4.04 -0.31
CA ILE A 34 5.68 4.83 -0.11
C ILE A 34 4.61 4.24 -1.01
N VAL A 35 3.43 4.03 -0.46
CA VAL A 35 2.27 3.52 -1.17
C VAL A 35 1.21 4.62 -1.19
N ILE A 36 0.54 4.79 -2.32
CA ILE A 36 -0.50 5.80 -2.50
C ILE A 36 -1.81 5.07 -2.75
N ASP A 37 -2.83 5.37 -1.94
CA ASP A 37 -4.16 4.79 -2.12
C ASP A 37 -4.97 5.50 -3.22
N GLU A 38 -6.14 4.93 -3.52
CA GLU A 38 -7.11 5.46 -4.49
C GLU A 38 -7.60 6.89 -4.20
N ASN A 39 -7.46 7.37 -2.96
CA ASN A 39 -7.82 8.72 -2.54
C ASN A 39 -6.65 9.69 -2.59
N GLY A 40 -5.47 9.23 -3.05
CA GLY A 40 -4.23 10.00 -3.06
C GLY A 40 -3.57 10.12 -1.68
N SER A 41 -4.00 9.32 -0.70
CA SER A 41 -3.36 9.28 0.62
C SER A 41 -2.05 8.53 0.53
N ALA A 42 -0.96 9.16 0.95
CA ALA A 42 0.36 8.54 1.01
C ALA A 42 0.58 7.84 2.35
N MET A 43 1.10 6.62 2.30
CA MET A 43 1.41 5.78 3.45
C MET A 43 2.82 5.23 3.33
N VAL A 44 3.50 5.01 4.46
CA VAL A 44 4.83 4.38 4.47
C VAL A 44 4.67 2.86 4.43
N ASN A 45 5.37 2.19 3.51
CA ASN A 45 5.39 0.74 3.46
C ASN A 45 6.27 0.17 4.57
N ILE A 46 5.65 -0.31 5.65
CA ILE A 46 6.35 -0.92 6.78
C ILE A 46 6.93 -2.31 6.47
N HIS A 47 6.52 -2.92 5.35
CA HIS A 47 7.06 -4.20 4.87
C HIS A 47 8.32 -4.02 4.01
N SER A 48 8.59 -2.81 3.52
CA SER A 48 9.81 -2.51 2.76
C SER A 48 11.04 -2.65 3.65
N LYS A 49 11.97 -3.52 3.24
CA LYS A 49 13.24 -3.76 3.96
C LYS A 49 14.09 -2.49 4.07
N GLU A 50 14.02 -1.61 3.08
CA GLU A 50 14.76 -0.35 3.11
C GLU A 50 14.20 0.63 4.14
N VAL A 51 12.87 0.76 4.21
CA VAL A 51 12.19 1.57 5.23
C VAL A 51 12.52 1.06 6.63
N GLN A 52 12.50 -0.26 6.83
CA GLN A 52 12.89 -0.86 8.12
C GLN A 52 14.34 -0.55 8.50
N LYS A 53 15.28 -0.61 7.54
CA LYS A 53 16.69 -0.25 7.77
C LYS A 53 16.86 1.22 8.13
N ASP A 54 16.16 2.10 7.43
CA ASP A 54 16.21 3.54 7.68
C ASP A 54 15.62 3.89 9.05
N PHE A 55 14.51 3.26 9.42
CA PHE A 55 13.92 3.39 10.75
C PHE A 55 14.88 2.92 11.85
N ALA A 56 15.50 1.74 11.68
CA ALA A 56 16.48 1.23 12.65
C ALA A 56 17.68 2.18 12.81
N ARG A 57 18.20 2.71 11.69
CA ARG A 57 19.30 3.70 11.70
C ARG A 57 18.90 4.97 12.45
N HIS A 58 17.67 5.45 12.23
CA HIS A 58 17.15 6.63 12.92
C HIS A 58 17.07 6.41 14.44
N VAL A 59 16.53 5.27 14.86
CA VAL A 59 16.47 4.91 16.29
C VAL A 59 17.87 4.85 16.91
N GLU A 60 18.84 4.23 16.24
CA GLU A 60 20.22 4.17 16.74
C GLU A 60 20.88 5.54 16.82
N ALA A 61 20.57 6.47 15.91
CA ALA A 61 21.04 7.85 15.98
C ALA A 61 20.49 8.57 17.22
N LEU A 62 19.19 8.40 17.52
CA LEU A 62 18.55 8.99 18.70
C LEU A 62 19.12 8.45 20.01
N LYS A 63 19.50 7.17 20.07
CA LYS A 63 20.12 6.58 21.26
C LYS A 63 21.52 7.11 21.57
N ARG A 64 22.20 7.68 20.57
CA ARG A 64 23.57 8.20 20.68
C ARG A 64 23.63 9.71 20.94
N ALA A 65 22.48 10.39 20.90
CA ALA A 65 22.33 11.81 21.20
C ALA A 65 22.10 12.02 22.70
#